data_AF-A0A963L4U1-F1
#
_entry.id   AF-A0A963L4U1-F1
#
_cell.length_a   1.000
_cell.length_b   1.000
_cell.length_c   1.000
_cell.angle_alpha   90.00
_cell.angle_beta   90.00
_cell.angle_gamma   90.00
#
_symmetry.space_group_name_H-M   'P 1'
#
loop_
_entity.id
_entity.type
_entity.pdbx_description
1 polymer ?
#
loop_
_entity_poly.entity_id
_entity_poly.type
_entity_poly.pdbx_seq_one_letter_code
_entity_poly.pdbx_strand_id
1 'polypeptide(L)'
;MWDYSDKVKEYFYNPKNSGVLEDASGVGDVGAISCGDALRLMIKVDEPTQVITEAKFQTFGCGSAIASSSALTEIIIGKTIDEAMSLTNQDIADFLGGLPPEKMHCSVMGYEALHAAVANYRGEVWEDDHEEGALLCKCFGIDEGMIERTVRQNGLTSIEEITNFTKAGGGCSTCAEGLEEVLERVNAEMVSEGVLAAETAFDRTRAVQPVRRKKKDLEPVATGKAPLTTLQKIRLIEETIETIRPTLQRDGGDCELVDVDGNRVMVKLTGACVGCQLSGATIEGVQAKLVEAVGVPLLVIPVAMVH
;
A
#
# COMPACT_ATOMS: atom_id res chain seq x y z
N MET A 1 2.51 -5.03 14.36
CA MET A 1 2.80 -3.61 14.72
C MET A 1 4.01 -3.22 13.92
N TRP A 2 3.92 -2.15 13.12
CA TRP A 2 4.99 -1.77 12.21
C TRP A 2 6.05 -1.00 12.98
N ASP A 3 7.32 -1.19 12.67
CA ASP A 3 8.40 -0.52 13.38
C ASP A 3 8.63 0.87 12.77
N TYR A 4 7.98 1.88 13.37
CA TYR A 4 8.14 3.27 12.96
C TYR A 4 9.29 3.91 13.70
N SER A 5 10.08 4.71 12.96
CA SER A 5 11.07 5.60 13.56
C SER A 5 10.41 6.56 14.55
N ASP A 6 11.19 7.08 15.49
CA ASP A 6 10.67 8.07 16.44
C ASP A 6 10.29 9.37 15.75
N LYS A 7 10.95 9.71 14.63
CA LYS A 7 10.62 10.87 13.83
C LYS A 7 9.29 10.70 13.09
N VAL A 8 8.96 9.50 12.58
CA VAL A 8 7.62 9.23 12.02
C VAL A 8 6.54 9.43 13.09
N LYS A 9 6.76 8.93 14.32
CA LYS A 9 5.81 9.12 15.42
C LYS A 9 5.64 10.60 15.77
N GLU A 10 6.73 11.36 15.83
CA GLU A 10 6.70 12.79 16.11
C GLU A 10 5.88 13.56 15.09
N TYR A 11 6.12 13.35 13.79
CA TYR A 11 5.42 14.05 12.71
C TYR A 11 3.95 13.61 12.58
N PHE A 12 3.63 12.40 13.04
CA PHE A 12 2.24 11.96 13.18
C PHE A 12 1.52 12.63 14.36
N TYR A 13 2.12 12.68 15.54
CA TYR A 13 1.48 13.25 16.73
C TYR A 13 1.46 14.78 16.72
N ASN A 14 2.49 15.41 16.17
CA ASN A 14 2.63 16.87 16.06
C ASN A 14 2.95 17.28 14.62
N PRO A 15 2.02 17.09 13.67
CA PRO A 15 2.24 17.45 12.28
C PRO A 15 2.50 18.95 12.14
N LYS A 16 3.52 19.28 11.35
CA LYS A 16 3.92 20.63 10.97
C LYS A 16 3.13 21.08 9.77
N ASN A 17 2.76 22.36 9.69
CA ASN A 17 2.14 22.94 8.49
C ASN A 17 0.80 22.29 8.04
N SER A 18 0.11 21.59 8.93
CA SER A 18 -1.24 21.09 8.65
C SER A 18 -2.25 22.24 8.62
N GLY A 19 -3.11 22.26 7.61
CA GLY A 19 -4.20 23.23 7.47
C GLY A 19 -4.35 23.77 6.05
N VAL A 20 -5.21 24.78 5.91
CA VAL A 20 -5.50 25.43 4.62
C VAL A 20 -4.57 26.63 4.43
N LEU A 21 -4.13 26.83 3.18
CA LEU A 21 -3.45 28.02 2.72
C LEU A 21 -4.34 28.72 1.69
N GLU A 22 -5.03 29.79 2.11
CA GLU A 22 -6.03 30.46 1.27
C GLU A 22 -5.41 31.16 0.04
N ASP A 23 -4.23 31.75 0.21
CA ASP A 23 -3.49 32.46 -0.85
C ASP A 23 -2.36 31.59 -1.44
N ALA A 24 -2.68 30.33 -1.78
CA ALA A 24 -1.71 29.43 -2.39
C ALA A 24 -1.42 29.84 -3.85
N SER A 25 -0.13 29.81 -4.21
CA SER A 25 0.33 30.03 -5.58
C SER A 25 0.19 28.77 -6.45
N GLY A 26 0.21 27.59 -5.82
CA GLY A 26 0.04 26.30 -6.47
C GLY A 26 -0.64 25.30 -5.55
N VAL A 27 -1.50 24.47 -6.12
CA VAL A 27 -2.23 23.41 -5.40
C VAL A 27 -2.10 22.10 -6.14
N GLY A 28 -1.70 21.05 -5.43
CA GLY A 28 -1.61 19.68 -5.92
C GLY A 28 -2.51 18.76 -5.13
N ASP A 29 -3.46 18.12 -5.80
CA ASP A 29 -4.37 17.14 -5.24
C ASP A 29 -4.02 15.76 -5.80
N VAL A 30 -3.79 14.78 -4.93
CA VAL A 30 -3.48 13.39 -5.31
C VAL A 30 -4.21 12.39 -4.43
N GLY A 31 -4.46 11.20 -5.00
CA GLY A 31 -5.22 10.14 -4.34
C GLY A 31 -6.72 10.43 -4.24
N ALA A 32 -7.45 9.52 -3.60
CA ALA A 32 -8.88 9.61 -3.48
C ALA A 32 -9.36 9.07 -2.13
N ILE A 33 -10.40 9.70 -1.58
CA ILE A 33 -11.01 9.23 -0.32
C ILE A 33 -11.49 7.78 -0.46
N SER A 34 -11.90 7.37 -1.68
CA SER A 34 -12.30 6.00 -2.00
C SER A 34 -11.16 4.98 -1.91
N CYS A 35 -9.90 5.35 -2.17
CA CYS A 35 -8.75 4.46 -2.06
C CYS A 35 -8.09 4.51 -0.67
N GLY A 36 -8.67 5.27 0.26
CA GLY A 36 -8.31 5.31 1.67
C GLY A 36 -7.18 6.27 2.04
N ASP A 37 -6.53 6.91 1.05
CA ASP A 37 -5.54 7.96 1.27
C ASP A 37 -5.73 9.08 0.21
N ALA A 38 -5.69 10.34 0.62
CA ALA A 38 -5.75 11.52 -0.24
C ALA A 38 -4.90 12.65 0.36
N LEU A 39 -4.26 13.44 -0.50
CA LEU A 39 -3.39 14.54 -0.09
C LEU A 39 -3.63 15.76 -0.98
N ARG A 40 -3.90 16.89 -0.32
CA ARG A 40 -3.87 18.23 -0.90
C ARG A 40 -2.64 18.95 -0.36
N LEU A 41 -1.70 19.27 -1.24
CA LEU A 41 -0.55 20.11 -0.96
C LEU A 41 -0.78 21.51 -1.53
N MET A 42 -0.53 22.54 -0.73
CA MET A 42 -0.65 23.94 -1.11
C MET A 42 0.68 24.64 -0.88
N ILE A 43 1.21 25.31 -1.89
CA ILE A 43 2.47 26.05 -1.83
C ILE A 43 2.26 27.52 -2.16
N LYS A 44 3.05 28.39 -1.53
CA LYS A 44 3.14 29.82 -1.84
C LYS A 44 4.55 30.17 -2.28
N VAL A 45 4.66 30.71 -3.48
CA VAL A 45 5.92 30.95 -4.16
C VAL A 45 6.14 32.45 -4.28
N ASP A 46 7.33 32.91 -3.94
CA ASP A 46 7.78 34.26 -4.25
C ASP A 46 8.19 34.32 -5.73
N GLU A 47 7.39 34.97 -6.57
CA GLU A 47 7.63 35.00 -8.02
C GLU A 47 9.03 35.52 -8.42
N PRO A 48 9.58 36.59 -7.81
CA PRO A 48 10.91 37.08 -8.17
C PRO A 48 12.04 36.09 -7.89
N THR A 49 11.99 35.38 -6.76
CA THR A 49 13.06 34.47 -6.33
C THR A 49 12.79 33.00 -6.66
N GLN A 50 11.57 32.67 -7.05
CA GLN A 50 11.09 31.30 -7.25
C GLN A 50 11.20 30.43 -5.98
N VAL A 51 11.23 31.04 -4.79
CA VAL A 51 11.35 30.34 -3.49
C VAL A 51 9.97 30.03 -2.91
N ILE A 52 9.79 28.81 -2.41
CA ILE A 52 8.60 28.41 -1.65
C ILE A 52 8.68 29.04 -0.26
N THR A 53 7.89 30.08 -0.04
CA THR A 53 7.84 30.83 1.24
C THR A 53 6.99 30.15 2.30
N GLU A 54 5.95 29.44 1.88
CA GLU A 54 5.03 28.73 2.77
C GLU A 54 4.50 27.50 2.03
N ALA A 55 4.36 26.40 2.76
CA ALA A 55 3.67 25.21 2.30
C ALA A 55 2.75 24.73 3.41
N LYS A 56 1.56 24.25 3.04
CA LYS A 56 0.62 23.58 3.94
C LYS A 56 0.00 22.38 3.28
N PHE A 57 -0.51 21.45 4.08
CA PHE A 57 -1.18 20.27 3.57
C PHE A 57 -2.48 19.96 4.30
N GLN A 58 -3.36 19.26 3.59
CA GLN A 58 -4.48 18.54 4.15
C GLN A 58 -4.42 17.11 3.63
N THR A 59 -4.45 16.13 4.54
CA THR A 59 -4.46 14.72 4.15
C THR A 59 -5.54 13.97 4.89
N PHE A 60 -6.12 13.00 4.20
CA PHE A 60 -6.94 11.96 4.77
C PHE A 60 -6.20 10.66 4.53
N GLY A 61 -5.87 9.90 5.58
CA GLY A 61 -5.11 8.68 5.40
C GLY A 61 -4.53 8.10 6.66
N CYS A 62 -3.63 7.14 6.49
CA CYS A 62 -2.92 6.52 7.60
C CYS A 62 -1.89 7.46 8.26
N GLY A 63 -1.41 7.12 9.45
CA GLY A 63 -0.45 7.96 10.18
C GLY A 63 0.85 8.26 9.41
N SER A 64 1.26 7.35 8.53
CA SER A 64 2.42 7.55 7.65
C SER A 64 2.18 8.54 6.52
N ALA A 65 0.94 8.67 6.04
CA ALA A 65 0.56 9.71 5.08
C ALA A 65 0.66 11.09 5.74
N ILE A 66 0.18 11.22 6.97
CA ILE A 66 0.30 12.46 7.78
C ILE A 66 1.78 12.80 8.01
N ALA A 67 2.58 11.83 8.45
CA ALA A 67 4.00 12.05 8.71
C ALA A 67 4.78 12.44 7.44
N SER A 68 4.53 11.76 6.31
CA SER A 68 5.18 12.03 5.02
C SER A 68 4.80 13.41 4.47
N SER A 69 3.52 13.79 4.56
CA SER A 69 3.03 15.10 4.13
C SER A 69 3.62 16.23 4.97
N SER A 70 3.71 16.03 6.29
CA SER A 70 4.32 16.99 7.20
C SER A 70 5.83 17.13 6.98
N ALA A 71 6.53 16.02 6.71
CA ALA A 71 7.94 16.06 6.37
C ALA A 71 8.18 16.81 5.07
N LEU A 72 7.41 16.49 4.03
CA LEU A 72 7.47 17.16 2.74
C LEU A 72 7.38 18.68 2.87
N THR A 73 6.38 19.19 3.60
CA THR A 73 6.22 20.65 3.77
C THR A 73 7.43 21.31 4.42
N GLU A 74 8.08 20.67 5.40
CA GLU A 74 9.29 21.22 6.01
C GLU A 74 10.51 21.17 5.08
N ILE A 75 10.62 20.12 4.25
CA ILE A 75 11.73 19.98 3.32
C ILE A 75 11.69 21.06 2.23
N ILE A 76 10.49 21.39 1.73
CA ILE A 76 10.31 22.30 0.58
C ILE A 76 10.30 23.78 0.95
N ILE A 77 9.91 24.14 2.19
CA ILE A 77 9.90 25.55 2.62
C ILE A 77 11.33 26.11 2.61
N GLY A 78 11.51 27.23 1.91
CA GLY A 78 12.80 27.89 1.73
C GLY A 78 13.63 27.37 0.56
N LYS A 79 13.18 26.33 -0.15
CA LYS A 79 13.79 25.88 -1.41
C LYS A 79 13.20 26.63 -2.60
N THR A 80 13.98 26.73 -3.67
CA THR A 80 13.46 27.12 -4.98
C THR A 80 12.58 26.02 -5.57
N ILE A 81 11.71 26.36 -6.51
CA ILE A 81 10.87 25.39 -7.24
C ILE A 81 11.73 24.30 -7.88
N ASP A 82 12.85 24.66 -8.51
CA ASP A 82 13.71 23.67 -9.19
C ASP A 82 14.41 22.73 -8.20
N GLU A 83 14.83 23.24 -7.03
CA GLU A 83 15.37 22.40 -5.96
C GLU A 83 14.29 21.47 -5.39
N ALA A 84 13.06 21.96 -5.22
CA ALA A 84 11.95 21.15 -4.73
C ALA A 84 11.61 20.04 -5.74
N MET A 85 11.64 20.31 -7.04
CA MET A 85 11.41 19.32 -8.10
C MET A 85 12.49 18.23 -8.19
N SER A 86 13.68 18.47 -7.62
CA SER A 86 14.73 17.45 -7.53
C SER A 86 14.54 16.45 -6.39
N LEU A 87 13.57 16.71 -5.48
CA LEU A 87 13.27 15.81 -4.37
C LEU A 87 12.61 14.53 -4.87
N THR A 88 12.99 13.43 -4.26
CA THR A 88 12.42 12.10 -4.50
C THR A 88 11.54 11.68 -3.32
N ASN A 89 10.73 10.66 -3.52
CA ASN A 89 10.01 10.00 -2.42
C ASN A 89 10.99 9.40 -1.38
N GLN A 90 12.18 8.98 -1.81
CA GLN A 90 13.20 8.48 -0.90
C GLN A 90 13.73 9.57 0.03
N ASP A 91 13.92 10.81 -0.45
CA ASP A 91 14.32 11.94 0.39
C ASP A 91 13.32 12.21 1.52
N ILE A 92 12.03 12.04 1.26
CA ILE A 92 10.96 12.18 2.26
C ILE A 92 11.06 11.05 3.30
N ALA A 93 11.24 9.81 2.83
CA ALA A 93 11.40 8.65 3.71
C ALA A 93 12.67 8.76 4.57
N ASP A 94 13.79 9.15 3.98
CA ASP A 94 15.08 9.33 4.65
C ASP A 94 15.02 10.47 5.66
N PHE A 95 14.34 11.58 5.33
CA PHE A 95 14.09 12.65 6.27
C PHE A 95 13.36 12.14 7.51
N LEU A 96 12.40 11.23 7.36
CA LEU A 96 11.69 10.59 8.47
C LEU A 96 12.51 9.52 9.20
N GLY A 97 13.77 9.28 8.82
CA GLY A 97 14.60 8.21 9.39
C GLY A 97 14.21 6.82 8.88
N GLY A 98 13.58 6.76 7.71
CA GLY A 98 13.05 5.57 7.06
C GLY A 98 11.55 5.38 7.28
N LEU A 99 10.92 4.74 6.31
CA LEU A 99 9.56 4.22 6.40
C LEU A 99 9.59 2.68 6.26
N PRO A 100 8.69 1.95 6.94
CA PRO A 100 8.50 0.54 6.66
C PRO A 100 8.20 0.33 5.17
N PRO A 101 8.73 -0.73 4.53
CA PRO A 101 8.54 -0.98 3.11
C PRO A 101 7.08 -0.89 2.68
N GLU A 102 6.18 -1.48 3.46
CA GLU A 102 4.75 -1.57 3.16
C GLU A 102 4.00 -0.22 3.25
N LYS A 103 4.70 0.87 3.64
CA LYS A 103 4.19 2.25 3.73
C LYS A 103 4.89 3.21 2.76
N MET A 104 5.79 2.72 1.91
CA MET A 104 6.53 3.58 0.98
C MET A 104 5.60 4.34 0.02
N HIS A 105 4.39 3.85 -0.27
CA HIS A 105 3.38 4.59 -1.03
C HIS A 105 3.06 5.98 -0.46
N CYS A 106 3.23 6.18 0.86
CA CYS A 106 2.95 7.47 1.51
C CYS A 106 3.97 8.55 1.10
N SER A 107 5.22 8.16 0.80
CA SER A 107 6.22 9.10 0.31
C SER A 107 6.09 9.34 -1.18
N VAL A 108 5.67 8.33 -1.96
CA VAL A 108 5.34 8.49 -3.39
C VAL A 108 4.22 9.52 -3.58
N MET A 109 3.15 9.41 -2.80
CA MET A 109 2.05 10.37 -2.82
C MET A 109 2.49 11.79 -2.49
N GLY A 110 3.41 11.97 -1.54
CA GLY A 110 3.98 13.28 -1.24
C GLY A 110 4.74 13.87 -2.43
N TYR A 111 5.56 13.05 -3.09
CA TYR A 111 6.29 13.43 -4.29
C TYR A 111 5.36 13.85 -5.43
N GLU A 112 4.31 13.07 -5.70
CA GLU A 112 3.30 13.37 -6.74
C GLU A 112 2.54 14.66 -6.41
N ALA A 113 2.14 14.86 -5.14
CA ALA A 113 1.47 16.09 -4.72
C ALA A 113 2.34 17.34 -4.94
N LEU A 114 3.65 17.23 -4.73
CA LEU A 114 4.59 18.31 -5.01
C LEU A 114 4.64 18.64 -6.49
N HIS A 115 4.75 17.63 -7.35
CA HIS A 115 4.82 17.82 -8.79
C HIS A 115 3.52 18.43 -9.33
N ALA A 116 2.37 17.93 -8.86
CA ALA A 116 1.06 18.50 -9.18
C ALA A 116 0.94 19.97 -8.74
N ALA A 117 1.41 20.32 -7.54
CA ALA A 117 1.36 21.69 -7.04
C ALA A 117 2.27 22.64 -7.84
N VAL A 118 3.45 22.17 -8.26
CA VAL A 118 4.38 22.96 -9.08
C VAL A 118 3.86 23.14 -10.51
N ALA A 119 3.32 22.09 -11.12
CA ALA A 119 2.69 22.18 -12.44
C ALA A 119 1.50 23.16 -12.42
N ASN A 120 0.66 23.10 -11.39
CA ASN A 120 -0.42 24.08 -11.19
C ASN A 120 0.11 25.52 -11.07
N TYR A 121 1.20 25.73 -10.33
CA TYR A 121 1.86 27.04 -10.22
C TYR A 121 2.39 27.54 -11.58
N ARG A 122 2.98 26.64 -12.39
CA ARG A 122 3.50 26.98 -13.73
C ARG A 122 2.39 27.19 -14.77
N GLY A 123 1.12 26.92 -14.42
CA GLY A 123 0.01 26.92 -15.35
C GLY A 123 0.08 25.77 -16.37
N GLU A 124 0.87 24.75 -16.05
CA GLU A 124 0.95 23.50 -16.80
C GLU A 124 -0.21 22.60 -16.37
N VAL A 125 -0.74 21.83 -17.31
CA VAL A 125 -1.70 20.79 -16.95
C VAL A 125 -0.87 19.65 -16.35
N TRP A 126 -0.99 19.46 -15.04
CA TRP A 126 -0.63 18.18 -14.45
C TRP A 126 -1.69 17.19 -14.90
N GLU A 127 -1.40 16.47 -15.97
CA GLU A 127 -2.10 15.23 -16.25
C GLU A 127 -1.63 14.27 -15.16
N ASP A 128 -2.47 14.09 -14.13
CA ASP A 128 -2.34 12.94 -13.25
C ASP A 128 -2.59 11.74 -14.17
N ASP A 129 -1.50 11.19 -14.67
CA ASP A 129 -1.41 10.16 -15.70
C ASP A 129 -2.04 8.81 -15.26
N HIS A 130 -3.06 8.85 -14.40
CA HIS A 130 -4.03 7.78 -14.23
C HIS A 130 -4.77 7.40 -15.52
N GLU A 131 -4.54 8.13 -16.63
CA GLU A 131 -4.92 7.78 -18.00
C GLU A 131 -3.73 7.49 -18.96
N GLU A 132 -2.48 7.42 -18.50
CA GLU A 132 -1.38 6.85 -19.29
C GLU A 132 -1.39 5.31 -19.20
N GLY A 133 -2.40 4.70 -19.83
CA GLY A 133 -2.43 3.26 -20.05
C GLY A 133 -3.64 2.55 -19.44
N ALA A 134 -3.62 1.22 -19.53
CA ALA A 134 -4.73 0.42 -19.06
C ALA A 134 -4.79 0.44 -17.52
N LEU A 135 -5.99 0.63 -16.96
CA LEU A 135 -6.22 0.48 -15.53
C LEU A 135 -5.86 -0.94 -15.09
N LEU A 136 -4.72 -1.10 -14.43
CA LEU A 136 -4.17 -2.40 -14.07
C LEU A 136 -4.74 -2.90 -12.75
N CYS A 137 -4.68 -2.08 -11.69
CA CYS A 137 -5.27 -2.38 -10.39
C CYS A 137 -6.59 -1.64 -10.16
N LYS A 138 -7.71 -2.31 -10.47
CA LYS A 138 -9.06 -1.76 -10.26
C LYS A 138 -9.41 -1.46 -8.80
N CYS A 139 -8.79 -2.16 -7.84
CA CYS A 139 -9.09 -1.98 -6.42
C CYS A 139 -8.58 -0.66 -5.86
N PHE A 140 -7.39 -0.23 -6.31
CA PHE A 140 -6.74 0.97 -5.80
C PHE A 140 -6.66 2.09 -6.83
N GLY A 141 -7.21 1.87 -8.03
CA GLY A 141 -7.21 2.86 -9.10
C GLY A 141 -5.84 3.06 -9.75
N ILE A 142 -4.98 2.05 -9.72
CA ILE A 142 -3.60 2.16 -10.22
C ILE A 142 -3.55 1.72 -11.67
N ASP A 143 -3.13 2.61 -12.56
CA ASP A 143 -2.84 2.39 -13.97
C ASP A 143 -1.42 1.86 -14.19
N GLU A 144 -1.16 1.45 -15.44
CA GLU A 144 0.14 0.95 -15.88
C GLU A 144 1.25 2.00 -15.81
N GLY A 145 1.00 3.25 -16.25
CA GLY A 145 1.98 4.34 -16.26
C GLY A 145 2.52 4.67 -14.86
N MET A 146 1.66 4.71 -13.84
CA MET A 146 2.07 4.89 -12.45
C MET A 146 3.04 3.79 -11.99
N ILE A 147 2.77 2.54 -12.37
CA ILE A 147 3.65 1.41 -12.04
C ILE A 147 4.99 1.56 -12.75
N GLU A 148 5.00 1.88 -14.04
CA GLU A 148 6.23 2.10 -14.80
C GLU A 148 7.12 3.18 -14.18
N ARG A 149 6.54 4.35 -13.90
CA ARG A 149 7.25 5.47 -13.28
C ARG A 149 7.81 5.07 -11.92
N THR A 150 7.00 4.41 -11.09
CA THR A 150 7.41 3.97 -9.75
C THR A 150 8.55 2.94 -9.82
N VAL A 151 8.47 1.97 -10.74
CA VAL A 151 9.50 0.95 -10.97
C VAL A 151 10.80 1.61 -11.39
N ARG A 152 10.77 2.52 -12.37
CA ARG A 152 11.96 3.22 -12.88
C ARG A 152 12.62 4.10 -11.81
N GLN A 153 11.83 4.88 -11.09
CA GLN A 153 12.34 5.83 -10.09
C GLN A 153 12.95 5.12 -8.87
N ASN A 154 12.40 3.97 -8.47
CA ASN A 154 12.81 3.27 -7.25
C ASN A 154 13.63 2.00 -7.53
N GLY A 155 13.84 1.64 -8.80
CA GLY A 155 14.58 0.44 -9.19
C GLY A 155 13.92 -0.85 -8.73
N LEU A 156 12.59 -0.93 -8.81
CA LEU A 156 11.84 -2.07 -8.26
C LEU A 156 12.03 -3.34 -9.10
N THR A 157 12.20 -4.48 -8.44
CA THR A 157 12.51 -5.77 -9.11
C THR A 157 11.58 -6.91 -8.71
N SER A 158 10.54 -6.63 -7.93
CA SER A 158 9.56 -7.63 -7.48
C SER A 158 8.14 -7.06 -7.35
N ILE A 159 7.13 -7.95 -7.42
CA ILE A 159 5.71 -7.59 -7.22
C ILE A 159 5.47 -7.06 -5.80
N GLU A 160 6.16 -7.62 -4.82
CA GLU A 160 6.06 -7.18 -3.41
C GLU A 160 6.51 -5.72 -3.27
N GLU A 161 7.62 -5.35 -3.92
CA GLU A 161 8.07 -3.97 -3.99
C GLU A 161 7.06 -3.07 -4.71
N ILE A 162 6.49 -3.49 -5.84
CA ILE A 162 5.42 -2.71 -6.49
C ILE A 162 4.25 -2.50 -5.52
N THR A 163 3.82 -3.54 -4.82
CA THR A 163 2.73 -3.46 -3.85
C THR A 163 3.04 -2.46 -2.74
N ASN A 164 4.27 -2.47 -2.25
CA ASN A 164 4.73 -1.60 -1.17
C ASN A 164 4.76 -0.12 -1.56
N PHE A 165 5.07 0.19 -2.82
CA PHE A 165 5.16 1.57 -3.31
C PHE A 165 3.86 2.08 -3.96
N THR A 166 2.99 1.21 -4.49
CA THR A 166 1.78 1.60 -5.25
C THR A 166 0.48 1.09 -4.65
N LYS A 167 0.53 0.18 -3.66
CA LYS A 167 -0.58 -0.67 -3.18
C LYS A 167 -1.13 -1.67 -4.20
N ALA A 168 -0.74 -1.60 -5.48
CA ALA A 168 -1.25 -2.50 -6.50
C ALA A 168 -0.95 -3.96 -6.12
N GLY A 169 -1.96 -4.84 -6.27
CA GLY A 169 -1.82 -6.26 -5.92
C GLY A 169 -2.05 -6.60 -4.44
N GLY A 170 -2.05 -5.62 -3.53
CA GLY A 170 -2.22 -5.84 -2.08
C GLY A 170 -3.66 -6.12 -1.61
N GLY A 171 -4.65 -5.97 -2.50
CA GLY A 171 -6.08 -6.15 -2.20
C GLY A 171 -6.59 -7.52 -2.65
N CYS A 172 -7.17 -7.59 -3.85
CA CYS A 172 -7.71 -8.83 -4.44
C CYS A 172 -6.68 -9.67 -5.21
N SER A 173 -5.49 -9.13 -5.45
CA SER A 173 -4.39 -9.70 -6.24
C SER A 173 -4.73 -10.14 -7.69
N THR A 174 -5.91 -9.75 -8.23
CA THR A 174 -6.32 -10.10 -9.60
C THR A 174 -5.45 -9.46 -10.69
N CYS A 175 -4.74 -8.39 -10.35
CA CYS A 175 -3.83 -7.70 -11.26
C CYS A 175 -2.41 -8.27 -11.28
N ALA A 176 -2.12 -9.35 -10.53
CA ALA A 176 -0.76 -9.87 -10.36
C ALA A 176 -0.07 -10.20 -11.69
N GLU A 177 -0.75 -10.86 -12.63
CA GLU A 177 -0.18 -11.16 -13.96
C GLU A 177 0.17 -9.89 -14.73
N GLY A 178 -0.70 -8.88 -14.70
CA GLY A 178 -0.43 -7.59 -15.31
C GLY A 178 0.77 -6.87 -14.66
N LEU A 179 0.89 -6.94 -13.33
CA LEU A 179 2.04 -6.36 -12.61
C LEU A 179 3.36 -7.03 -13.03
N GLU A 180 3.35 -8.36 -13.20
CA GLU A 180 4.51 -9.11 -13.70
C GLU A 180 4.91 -8.70 -15.11
N GLU A 181 3.94 -8.53 -16.01
CA GLU A 181 4.18 -8.13 -17.41
C GLU A 181 4.82 -6.74 -17.51
N VAL A 182 4.27 -5.76 -16.77
CA VAL A 182 4.83 -4.41 -16.71
C VAL A 182 6.24 -4.44 -16.11
N LEU A 183 6.42 -5.14 -15.00
CA LEU A 183 7.71 -5.23 -14.32
C LEU A 183 8.79 -5.90 -15.17
N GLU A 184 8.46 -6.97 -15.90
CA GLU A 184 9.37 -7.65 -16.82
C GLU A 184 9.79 -6.73 -17.96
N ARG A 185 8.82 -6.04 -18.59
CA ARG A 185 9.08 -5.09 -19.68
C ARG A 185 9.98 -3.93 -19.23
N VAL A 186 9.60 -3.25 -18.15
CA VAL A 186 10.33 -2.08 -17.65
C VAL A 186 11.73 -2.47 -17.18
N ASN A 187 11.90 -3.60 -16.48
CA ASN A 187 13.23 -4.06 -16.09
C ASN A 187 14.11 -4.42 -17.29
N ALA A 188 13.53 -5.01 -18.35
CA ALA A 188 14.28 -5.29 -19.58
C ALA A 188 14.77 -3.99 -20.25
N GLU A 189 13.94 -2.95 -20.28
CA GLU A 189 14.31 -1.61 -20.76
C GLU A 189 15.42 -1.00 -19.90
N MET A 190 15.26 -0.99 -18.56
CA MET A 190 16.27 -0.48 -17.63
C MET A 190 17.62 -1.21 -17.73
N VAL A 191 17.60 -2.52 -18.01
CA VAL A 191 18.81 -3.30 -18.29
C VAL A 191 19.44 -2.86 -19.62
N SER A 192 18.63 -2.64 -20.66
CA SER A 192 19.13 -2.17 -21.96
C SER A 192 19.73 -0.76 -21.89
N GLU A 193 19.20 0.08 -21.02
CA GLU A 193 19.68 1.44 -20.72
C GLU A 193 20.92 1.43 -19.79
N GLY A 194 21.27 0.27 -19.21
CA GLY A 194 22.40 0.13 -18.29
C GLY A 194 22.15 0.67 -16.88
N VAL A 195 20.88 0.95 -16.53
CA VAL A 195 20.46 1.47 -15.22
C VAL A 195 20.24 0.33 -14.22
N LEU A 196 19.92 -0.88 -14.70
CA LEU A 196 19.71 -2.07 -13.88
C LEU A 196 20.62 -3.22 -14.32
N ALA A 197 21.13 -4.00 -13.37
CA ALA A 197 21.89 -5.20 -13.68
C ALA A 197 20.97 -6.35 -14.12
N ALA A 198 21.34 -7.07 -15.20
CA ALA A 198 20.52 -8.15 -15.74
C ALA A 198 20.26 -9.28 -14.73
N GLU A 199 21.18 -9.48 -13.79
CA GLU A 199 21.03 -10.45 -12.71
C GLU A 199 20.00 -10.08 -11.65
N THR A 200 19.70 -8.79 -11.48
CA THR A 200 18.70 -8.30 -10.50
C THR A 200 17.34 -8.06 -11.12
N ALA A 201 17.25 -7.95 -12.45
CA ALA A 201 16.00 -7.78 -13.16
C ALA A 201 14.98 -8.90 -12.85
N PHE A 202 13.71 -8.50 -12.79
CA PHE A 202 12.61 -9.44 -12.68
C PHE A 202 12.59 -10.38 -13.88
N ASP A 203 12.41 -11.68 -13.62
CA ASP A 203 12.35 -12.72 -14.63
C ASP A 203 11.28 -13.73 -14.19
N ARG A 204 10.18 -13.78 -14.93
CA ARG A 204 9.04 -14.64 -14.65
C ARG A 204 9.41 -16.13 -14.73
N THR A 205 10.47 -16.48 -15.45
CA THR A 205 10.96 -17.86 -15.61
C THR A 205 11.91 -18.29 -14.48
N ARG A 206 12.53 -17.34 -13.76
CA ARG A 206 13.40 -17.63 -12.60
C ARG A 206 12.65 -18.16 -11.37
N ALA A 207 11.33 -17.98 -11.29
CA ALA A 207 10.49 -18.50 -10.22
C ALA A 207 10.50 -20.04 -10.09
N VAL A 208 11.04 -20.77 -11.07
CA VAL A 208 11.20 -22.24 -11.03
C VAL A 208 12.53 -22.68 -10.38
N GLN A 209 13.44 -21.77 -10.04
CA GLN A 209 14.62 -22.13 -9.27
C GLN A 209 14.45 -21.82 -7.78
N PRO A 210 14.64 -22.80 -6.87
CA PRO A 210 14.63 -22.51 -5.45
C PRO A 210 15.83 -21.61 -5.15
N VAL A 211 15.57 -20.32 -4.96
CA VAL A 211 16.59 -19.38 -4.51
C VAL A 211 17.05 -19.85 -3.13
N ARG A 212 18.24 -20.46 -3.08
CA ARG A 212 18.97 -20.67 -1.82
C ARG A 212 19.38 -19.29 -1.31
N ARG A 213 18.48 -18.62 -0.59
CA ARG A 213 18.85 -17.45 0.21
C ARG A 213 19.96 -17.89 1.17
N LYS A 214 21.14 -17.26 1.07
CA LYS A 214 22.14 -17.34 2.14
C LYS A 214 21.44 -16.92 3.43
N LYS A 215 21.40 -17.81 4.43
CA LYS A 215 21.01 -17.45 5.79
C LYS A 215 21.90 -16.28 6.22
N LYS A 216 21.35 -15.07 6.19
CA LYS A 216 21.76 -14.03 7.13
C LYS A 216 21.27 -14.56 8.46
N ASP A 217 22.15 -14.70 9.43
CA ASP A 217 21.81 -15.18 10.77
C ASP A 217 20.82 -14.19 11.40
N LEU A 218 19.54 -14.40 11.11
CA LEU A 218 18.43 -13.89 11.87
C LEU A 218 18.35 -14.80 13.09
N GLU A 219 18.70 -14.23 14.24
CA GLU A 219 18.34 -14.85 15.51
C GLU A 219 16.83 -15.12 15.49
N PRO A 220 16.41 -16.36 15.74
CA PRO A 220 14.99 -16.69 15.72
C PRO A 220 14.29 -15.94 16.85
N VAL A 221 13.40 -15.01 16.49
CA VAL A 221 12.39 -14.50 17.42
C VAL A 221 11.51 -15.69 17.80
N ALA A 222 11.74 -16.22 18.99
CA ALA A 222 10.99 -17.31 19.56
C ALA A 222 9.55 -16.87 19.85
N THR A 223 8.62 -17.14 18.93
CA THR A 223 7.20 -17.22 19.28
C THR A 223 6.97 -18.56 19.98
N GLY A 224 6.98 -18.53 21.31
CA GLY A 224 6.92 -19.70 22.19
C GLY A 224 5.57 -20.43 22.24
N LYS A 225 5.04 -20.87 21.09
CA LYS A 225 3.99 -21.89 21.07
C LYS A 225 4.34 -22.96 20.03
N ALA A 226 4.36 -24.22 20.47
CA ALA A 226 4.58 -25.36 19.61
C ALA A 226 3.60 -25.37 18.43
N PRO A 227 4.00 -25.84 17.23
CA PRO A 227 3.10 -25.90 16.08
C PRO A 227 1.89 -26.76 16.43
N LEU A 228 0.70 -26.13 16.40
CA LEU A 228 -0.56 -26.80 16.68
C LEU A 228 -0.73 -27.99 15.72
N THR A 229 -1.06 -29.14 16.27
CA THR A 229 -1.43 -30.32 15.47
C THR A 229 -2.69 -30.03 14.66
N THR A 230 -2.90 -30.72 13.54
CA THR A 230 -4.09 -30.53 12.68
C THR A 230 -5.40 -30.62 13.46
N LEU A 231 -5.50 -31.55 14.43
CA LEU A 231 -6.66 -31.69 15.31
C LEU A 231 -6.86 -30.50 16.26
N GLN A 232 -5.78 -29.91 16.78
CA GLN A 232 -5.87 -28.72 17.63
C GLN A 232 -6.28 -27.48 16.84
N LYS A 233 -5.81 -27.35 15.59
CA LYS A 233 -6.22 -26.28 14.69
C LYS A 233 -7.71 -26.34 14.39
N ILE A 234 -8.21 -27.53 14.00
CA ILE A 234 -9.63 -27.71 13.67
C ILE A 234 -10.53 -27.34 14.86
N ARG A 235 -10.22 -27.82 16.07
CA ARG A 235 -11.00 -27.48 17.28
C ARG A 235 -11.04 -25.98 17.55
N LEU A 236 -9.90 -25.30 17.39
CA LEU A 236 -9.82 -23.86 17.65
C LEU A 236 -10.59 -23.05 16.61
N ILE A 237 -10.58 -23.51 15.35
CA ILE A 237 -11.38 -22.94 14.26
C ILE A 237 -12.87 -23.11 14.56
N GLU A 238 -13.31 -24.31 14.97
CA GLU A 238 -14.70 -24.59 15.36
C GLU A 238 -15.16 -23.71 16.53
N GLU A 239 -14.38 -23.65 17.61
CA GLU A 239 -14.69 -22.80 18.77
C GLU A 239 -14.78 -21.31 18.38
N THR A 240 -13.85 -20.85 17.54
CA THR A 240 -13.83 -19.46 17.08
C THR A 240 -15.06 -19.14 16.23
N ILE A 241 -15.44 -20.02 15.31
CA ILE A 241 -16.66 -19.84 14.51
C ILE A 241 -17.88 -19.75 15.42
N GLU A 242 -18.01 -20.62 16.42
CA GLU A 242 -19.15 -20.61 17.34
C GLU A 242 -19.23 -19.31 18.16
N THR A 243 -18.10 -18.67 18.48
CA THR A 243 -18.13 -17.33 19.13
C THR A 243 -18.59 -16.20 18.20
N ILE A 244 -18.44 -16.38 16.88
CA ILE A 244 -18.78 -15.36 15.88
C ILE A 244 -20.25 -15.49 15.44
N ARG A 245 -20.79 -16.71 15.40
CA ARG A 245 -22.16 -17.02 14.95
C ARG A 245 -23.25 -16.15 15.57
N PRO A 246 -23.30 -15.88 16.90
CA PRO A 246 -24.35 -15.04 17.48
C PRO A 246 -24.38 -13.61 16.93
N THR A 247 -23.23 -13.09 16.48
CA THR A 247 -23.14 -11.77 15.86
C THR A 247 -23.65 -11.82 14.42
N LEU A 248 -23.24 -12.84 13.65
CA LEU A 248 -23.72 -13.06 12.29
C LEU A 248 -25.24 -13.32 12.23
N GLN A 249 -25.76 -14.08 13.20
CA GLN A 249 -27.19 -14.38 13.33
C GLN A 249 -28.02 -13.14 13.68
N ARG A 250 -27.46 -12.21 14.48
CA ARG A 250 -28.09 -10.92 14.75
C ARG A 250 -28.23 -10.09 13.48
N ASP A 251 -27.27 -10.21 12.57
CA ASP A 251 -27.24 -9.53 11.27
C ASP A 251 -27.99 -10.32 10.17
N GLY A 252 -28.68 -11.40 10.55
CA GLY A 252 -29.55 -12.18 9.66
C GLY A 252 -28.84 -13.24 8.81
N GLY A 253 -27.59 -13.59 9.10
CA GLY A 253 -26.85 -14.67 8.43
C GLY A 253 -26.28 -15.71 9.39
N ASP A 254 -25.63 -16.75 8.88
CA ASP A 254 -24.92 -17.73 9.70
C ASP A 254 -23.68 -18.26 8.97
N CYS A 255 -22.74 -18.81 9.73
CA CYS A 255 -21.49 -19.38 9.23
C CYS A 255 -21.23 -20.73 9.88
N GLU A 256 -21.05 -21.76 9.05
CA GLU A 256 -20.75 -23.13 9.49
C GLU A 256 -19.43 -23.61 8.88
N LEU A 257 -18.61 -24.29 9.66
CA LEU A 257 -17.39 -24.92 9.16
C LEU A 257 -17.74 -26.14 8.30
N VAL A 258 -17.16 -26.24 7.11
CA VAL A 258 -17.33 -27.39 6.20
C VAL A 258 -16.10 -28.28 6.23
N ASP A 259 -14.91 -27.70 6.05
CA ASP A 259 -13.66 -28.47 6.01
C ASP A 259 -12.43 -27.56 6.26
N VAL A 260 -11.30 -28.18 6.62
CA VAL A 260 -10.01 -27.50 6.83
C VAL A 260 -8.91 -28.28 6.12
N ASP A 261 -8.36 -27.68 5.06
CA ASP A 261 -7.23 -28.22 4.31
C ASP A 261 -5.98 -27.36 4.51
N GLY A 262 -5.09 -27.80 5.39
CA GLY A 262 -3.86 -27.08 5.73
C GLY A 262 -4.15 -25.71 6.36
N ASN A 263 -4.03 -24.65 5.57
CA ASN A 263 -4.32 -23.27 5.97
C ASN A 263 -5.60 -22.72 5.30
N ARG A 264 -6.32 -23.53 4.54
CA ARG A 264 -7.58 -23.17 3.89
C ARG A 264 -8.74 -23.65 4.76
N VAL A 265 -9.61 -22.74 5.14
CA VAL A 265 -10.80 -23.01 5.97
C VAL A 265 -12.03 -22.81 5.09
N MET A 266 -12.73 -23.88 4.79
CA MET A 266 -13.93 -23.85 3.96
C MET A 266 -15.14 -23.66 4.86
N VAL A 267 -15.89 -22.58 4.62
CA VAL A 267 -17.08 -22.23 5.42
C VAL A 267 -18.30 -22.09 4.55
N LYS A 268 -19.45 -22.51 5.08
CA LYS A 268 -20.76 -22.33 4.48
C LYS A 268 -21.42 -21.12 5.11
N LEU A 269 -21.71 -20.12 4.28
CA LEU A 269 -22.50 -18.96 4.68
C LEU A 269 -23.97 -19.20 4.34
N THR A 270 -24.87 -18.82 5.24
CA THR A 270 -26.32 -18.89 5.01
C THR A 270 -27.02 -17.59 5.42
N GLY A 271 -28.28 -17.41 5.00
CA GLY A 271 -29.08 -16.21 5.31
C GLY A 271 -28.63 -14.97 4.53
N ALA A 272 -28.69 -13.80 5.16
CA ALA A 272 -28.29 -12.52 4.59
C ALA A 272 -26.80 -12.44 4.19
N CYS A 273 -25.98 -13.40 4.63
CA CYS A 273 -24.58 -13.53 4.22
C CYS A 273 -24.39 -14.10 2.80
N VAL A 274 -25.44 -14.63 2.17
CA VAL A 274 -25.39 -15.15 0.79
C VAL A 274 -25.78 -14.06 -0.19
N GLY A 275 -24.81 -13.50 -0.91
CA GLY A 275 -25.06 -12.55 -2.02
C GLY A 275 -25.36 -11.11 -1.60
N CYS A 276 -25.14 -10.74 -0.34
CA CYS A 276 -25.14 -9.33 0.07
C CYS A 276 -23.88 -8.63 -0.50
N GLN A 277 -23.99 -7.37 -0.95
CA GLN A 277 -22.83 -6.57 -1.40
C GLN A 277 -21.74 -6.43 -0.30
N LEU A 278 -22.09 -6.68 0.97
CA LEU A 278 -21.18 -6.72 2.12
C LEU A 278 -20.69 -8.13 2.52
N SER A 279 -21.01 -9.19 1.78
CA SER A 279 -20.56 -10.55 2.13
C SER A 279 -19.04 -10.70 2.15
N GLY A 280 -18.32 -9.89 1.36
CA GLY A 280 -16.85 -9.79 1.39
C GLY A 280 -16.32 -9.32 2.74
N ALA A 281 -16.91 -8.26 3.31
CA ALA A 281 -16.54 -7.73 4.62
C ALA A 281 -16.80 -8.74 5.75
N THR A 282 -17.85 -9.56 5.62
CA THR A 282 -18.13 -10.64 6.58
C THR A 282 -17.06 -11.73 6.55
N ILE A 283 -16.61 -12.15 5.36
CA ILE A 283 -15.57 -13.16 5.21
C ILE A 283 -14.23 -12.65 5.74
N GLU A 284 -13.88 -11.40 5.45
CA GLU A 284 -12.68 -10.75 5.99
C GLU A 284 -12.70 -10.67 7.52
N GLY A 285 -13.85 -10.32 8.11
CA GLY A 285 -14.02 -10.30 9.56
C GLY A 285 -13.90 -11.68 10.22
N VAL A 286 -14.44 -12.72 9.58
CA VAL A 286 -14.30 -14.11 10.04
C VAL A 286 -12.84 -14.58 9.90
N GLN A 287 -12.19 -14.26 8.78
CA GLN A 287 -10.79 -14.60 8.55
C GLN A 287 -9.85 -13.95 9.56
N ALA A 288 -10.02 -12.65 9.83
CA ALA A 288 -9.20 -11.92 10.81
C ALA A 288 -9.26 -12.58 12.20
N LYS A 289 -10.47 -12.92 12.67
CA LYS A 289 -10.66 -13.60 13.96
C LYS A 289 -10.07 -15.01 13.99
N LEU A 290 -10.16 -15.76 12.89
CA LEU A 290 -9.56 -17.09 12.80
C LEU A 290 -8.04 -17.04 12.79
N VAL A 291 -7.44 -16.07 12.09
CA VAL A 291 -5.98 -15.86 12.09
C VAL A 291 -5.50 -15.46 13.48
N GLU A 292 -6.24 -14.58 14.18
CA GLU A 292 -5.93 -14.18 15.55
C GLU A 292 -5.99 -15.36 16.52
N ALA A 293 -7.03 -16.21 16.42
CA ALA A 293 -7.20 -17.36 17.29
C ALA A 293 -6.13 -18.45 17.07
N VAL A 294 -5.84 -18.80 15.82
CA VAL A 294 -4.92 -19.89 15.47
C VAL A 294 -3.45 -19.46 15.47
N GLY A 295 -3.18 -18.15 15.39
CA GLY A 295 -1.83 -17.58 15.42
C GLY A 295 -0.99 -17.95 14.19
N VAL A 296 -1.65 -18.38 13.10
CA VAL A 296 -1.05 -18.68 11.80
C VAL A 296 -1.93 -18.09 10.69
N PRO A 297 -1.36 -17.72 9.53
CA PRO A 297 -2.14 -17.25 8.40
C PRO A 297 -3.11 -18.33 7.90
N LEU A 298 -4.39 -17.97 7.78
CA LEU A 298 -5.47 -18.83 7.29
C LEU A 298 -6.26 -18.08 6.21
N LEU A 299 -6.71 -18.81 5.19
CA LEU A 299 -7.55 -18.31 4.12
C LEU A 299 -8.95 -18.90 4.26
N VAL A 300 -9.96 -18.06 4.43
CA VAL A 300 -11.36 -18.49 4.53
C VAL A 300 -11.99 -18.49 3.15
N ILE A 301 -12.50 -19.65 2.73
CA ILE A 301 -13.09 -19.86 1.40
C ILE A 301 -14.59 -20.15 1.58
N PRO A 302 -15.49 -19.29 1.07
CA PRO A 302 -16.91 -19.60 1.06
C PRO A 302 -17.19 -20.72 0.04
N VAL A 303 -17.78 -21.82 0.49
CA VAL A 303 -18.25 -22.88 -0.40
C VAL A 303 -19.68 -22.57 -0.85
N ALA A 304 -19.85 -22.29 -2.15
CA ALA A 304 -21.16 -22.09 -2.76
C ALA A 304 -21.90 -23.43 -2.89
N MET A 305 -23.21 -23.45 -2.60
CA MET A 305 -24.03 -24.62 -2.91
C MET A 305 -24.15 -24.74 -4.44
N VAL A 306 -23.59 -25.81 -4.99
CA VAL A 306 -24.00 -26.32 -6.31
C VAL A 306 -25.41 -26.88 -6.10
N HIS A 307 -26.42 -26.19 -6.62
CA HIS A 307 -27.78 -26.72 -6.72
C HIS A 307 -27.88 -27.79 -7.81
#